data_AF-A0A9P9WM82-F1
#
_entry.id   AF-A0A9P9WM82-F1
#
_cell.length_a   1.000
_cell.length_b   1.000
_cell.length_c   1.000
_cell.angle_alpha   90.00
_cell.angle_beta   90.00
_cell.angle_gamma   90.00
#
_symmetry.space_group_name_H-M   'P 1'
#
loop_
_entity.id
_entity.type
_entity.pdbx_description
1 polymer ?
#
loop_
_entity_poly.entity_id
_entity_poly.type
_entity_poly.pdbx_seq_one_letter_code
_entity_poly.pdbx_strand_id
1 'polypeptide(L)'
;MKATFAVAAAAALVGGVSASNVHRRHVHDSFHGLEKKALSNDTCGCTTIYSTYYGEATLHPNPPPSTSTKVVPTTTAAPSTSTQVVVVVPTPVAQTCPTPGVYTFPATTVTLTATTTVCAASTTAVTSGTHTLGGVTTVVSTATTVTCPYATVSTSEGVVTSVIKTTTYVCPSAGTYTIAPTTTAVTKDTTVVVPVVSTYCPGTYTQPEITTTITGTSTVVYCPFDIPTTSAVPVYSTSPATSPVATYPATSAPASSAKPSPSGLPSGKGGAPWAITYTPYDSNGNCKSASAVTEDIKAISEKGISTVRVYSTDCDTLPNVGSACAAHGVRMIIGIFIDAPGCTANNPTVSQQISSIKSWAQWDIVDMIVVANEALFNGHCQPSELAGLISQCKSSFSGYTGPYTTTDTTGEWQKDEVKGALCGVVDLVGIQAHAYFNTETTAAQAGDFVLTQLQIANTVCPGKEGRVLETGWPSAGVCNGAACAGEAEQAAAISSLLEKVADVSVFFSLTDDKWKSADTDCKCEQHWGCSSALGLSGLSL
;
A
#
# COMPACT_ATOMS: atom_id res chain seq x y z
N MET A 1 -27.73 -21.45 63.17
CA MET A 1 -26.60 -20.48 63.14
C MET A 1 -25.89 -20.66 61.80
N LYS A 2 -26.17 -19.75 60.87
CA LYS A 2 -25.20 -18.80 60.29
C LYS A 2 -24.03 -19.48 59.55
N ALA A 3 -24.19 -19.59 58.24
CA ALA A 3 -23.09 -19.72 57.29
C ALA A 3 -22.31 -18.41 57.18
N THR A 4 -21.12 -18.47 56.56
CA THR A 4 -20.57 -17.54 55.54
C THR A 4 -19.05 -17.56 55.63
N PHE A 5 -18.37 -17.94 54.53
CA PHE A 5 -17.17 -17.26 54.04
C PHE A 5 -16.97 -17.65 52.56
N ALA A 6 -17.56 -16.84 51.68
CA ALA A 6 -17.24 -16.79 50.27
C ALA A 6 -17.06 -15.32 49.91
N VAL A 7 -15.85 -14.93 49.53
CA VAL A 7 -15.41 -13.56 49.22
C VAL A 7 -14.29 -13.68 48.19
N ALA A 8 -14.24 -12.93 47.09
CA ALA A 8 -15.31 -12.29 46.32
C ALA A 8 -14.79 -12.10 44.88
N ALA A 9 -15.42 -12.74 43.89
CA ALA A 9 -15.07 -12.56 42.48
C ALA A 9 -15.99 -11.50 41.86
N ALA A 10 -15.65 -10.22 42.02
CA ALA A 10 -16.46 -9.09 41.55
C ALA A 10 -15.63 -7.82 41.29
N ALA A 11 -14.80 -7.84 40.25
CA ALA A 11 -14.01 -6.67 39.82
C ALA A 11 -13.72 -6.65 38.30
N ALA A 12 -14.59 -7.23 37.45
CA ALA A 12 -14.31 -7.43 36.02
C ALA A 12 -15.43 -7.02 35.05
N LEU A 13 -16.44 -6.26 35.50
CA LEU A 13 -17.66 -5.97 34.71
C LEU A 13 -18.13 -4.51 34.71
N VAL A 14 -17.30 -3.54 35.13
CA VAL A 14 -17.68 -2.11 35.15
C VAL A 14 -16.57 -1.22 34.59
N GLY A 15 -16.21 -1.42 33.32
CA GLY A 15 -15.33 -0.52 32.55
C GLY A 15 -15.85 -0.14 31.14
N GLY A 16 -16.95 -0.76 30.69
CA GLY A 16 -17.30 -0.82 29.26
C GLY A 16 -18.12 0.34 28.67
N VAL A 17 -18.27 1.50 29.32
CA VAL A 17 -19.28 2.51 28.91
C VAL A 17 -18.79 3.96 28.87
N SER A 18 -17.48 4.22 28.77
CA SER A 18 -16.97 5.61 28.54
C SER A 18 -15.69 5.73 27.68
N ALA A 19 -15.06 4.64 27.25
CA ALA A 19 -13.85 4.69 26.43
C ALA A 19 -14.09 4.92 24.91
N SER A 20 -15.36 4.88 24.46
CA SER A 20 -15.75 4.80 23.04
C SER A 20 -15.36 6.01 22.17
N ASN A 21 -15.02 7.16 22.78
CA ASN A 21 -14.67 8.37 22.04
C ASN A 21 -13.16 8.52 21.80
N VAL A 22 -12.31 8.06 22.72
CA VAL A 22 -10.84 8.13 22.58
C VAL A 22 -10.36 7.02 21.65
N HIS A 23 -10.85 5.78 21.83
CA HIS A 23 -10.47 4.66 20.95
C HIS A 23 -10.75 4.94 19.47
N ARG A 24 -11.85 5.65 19.14
CA ARG A 24 -12.28 5.96 17.77
C ARG A 24 -11.30 6.82 16.94
N ARG A 25 -10.17 7.24 17.52
CA ARG A 25 -9.24 8.19 16.92
C ARG A 25 -7.79 7.69 16.84
N HIS A 26 -7.55 6.42 17.14
CA HIS A 26 -6.30 5.71 16.77
C HIS A 26 -6.37 5.16 15.36
N VAL A 27 -6.93 5.96 14.46
CA VAL A 27 -7.17 5.54 13.10
C VAL A 27 -5.89 5.71 12.31
N HIS A 28 -5.42 4.61 11.74
CA HIS A 28 -4.36 4.59 10.73
C HIS A 28 -4.79 5.26 9.39
N ASP A 29 -5.80 6.13 9.38
CA ASP A 29 -6.37 6.85 8.22
C ASP A 29 -5.36 7.76 7.49
N SER A 30 -4.18 7.98 8.06
CA SER A 30 -3.18 8.91 7.51
C SER A 30 -2.39 8.35 6.32
N PHE A 31 -2.55 7.07 5.94
CA PHE A 31 -1.87 6.46 4.78
C PHE A 31 -2.24 7.12 3.42
N HIS A 32 -3.28 7.98 3.37
CA HIS A 32 -3.86 8.56 2.16
C HIS A 32 -3.15 9.78 1.53
N GLY A 33 -1.98 10.20 2.03
CA GLY A 33 -1.49 11.57 1.79
C GLY A 33 -0.47 11.83 0.68
N LEU A 34 0.42 10.89 0.36
CA LEU A 34 1.83 11.26 0.16
C LEU A 34 2.45 11.02 -1.23
N GLU A 35 1.74 10.42 -2.18
CA GLU A 35 2.24 10.16 -3.54
C GLU A 35 2.43 11.43 -4.44
N LYS A 36 2.36 12.64 -3.87
CA LYS A 36 2.41 13.93 -4.62
C LYS A 36 3.33 15.01 -4.02
N LYS A 37 4.37 14.66 -3.25
CA LYS A 37 5.38 15.63 -2.78
C LYS A 37 6.85 15.17 -2.86
N ALA A 38 7.37 15.03 -4.06
CA ALA A 38 8.81 15.16 -4.28
C ALA A 38 9.10 15.85 -5.62
N LEU A 39 9.65 17.08 -5.56
CA LEU A 39 10.57 17.70 -6.53
C LEU A 39 10.87 19.15 -6.07
N SER A 40 11.52 19.31 -4.91
CA SER A 40 12.24 20.55 -4.59
C SER A 40 13.67 20.42 -5.13
N ASN A 41 13.91 21.04 -6.29
CA ASN A 41 15.19 21.02 -6.97
C ASN A 41 16.21 21.89 -6.23
N ASP A 42 17.32 21.31 -5.81
CA ASP A 42 18.35 22.03 -5.09
C ASP A 42 19.25 22.84 -6.04
N THR A 43 19.26 24.16 -5.82
CA THR A 43 20.33 25.11 -6.17
C THR A 43 21.03 24.96 -7.54
N CYS A 44 20.43 25.57 -8.57
CA CYS A 44 21.19 26.20 -9.67
C CYS A 44 20.70 27.63 -9.86
N GLY A 45 21.60 28.62 -9.70
CA GLY A 45 21.21 30.03 -9.61
C GLY A 45 20.87 30.68 -10.95
N CYS A 46 19.76 31.40 -11.00
CA CYS A 46 19.42 32.33 -12.10
C CYS A 46 19.12 33.72 -11.54
N THR A 47 19.90 34.72 -11.97
CA THR A 47 19.72 36.12 -11.59
C THR A 47 18.61 36.77 -12.43
N THR A 48 17.51 37.16 -11.79
CA THR A 48 16.42 37.91 -12.46
C THR A 48 16.68 39.41 -12.39
N ILE A 49 16.92 40.04 -13.54
CA ILE A 49 16.91 41.49 -13.69
C ILE A 49 15.46 41.94 -13.97
N TYR A 50 14.94 42.89 -13.20
CA TYR A 50 13.66 43.53 -13.47
C TYR A 50 13.86 44.98 -13.94
N SER A 51 12.98 45.43 -14.83
CA SER A 51 12.87 46.83 -15.25
C SER A 51 11.39 47.20 -15.30
N THR A 52 10.97 48.08 -14.40
CA THR A 52 9.57 48.50 -14.27
C THR A 52 9.37 49.83 -14.99
N TYR A 53 8.36 49.91 -15.83
CA TYR A 53 7.88 51.15 -16.44
C TYR A 53 6.41 51.35 -16.06
N TYR A 54 6.07 52.58 -15.64
CA TYR A 54 4.71 52.96 -15.26
C TYR A 54 4.07 53.83 -16.34
N GLY A 55 2.75 53.68 -16.52
CA GLY A 55 1.91 54.52 -17.38
C GLY A 55 0.45 54.40 -16.96
N GLU A 56 -0.32 55.49 -17.07
CA GLU A 56 -1.72 55.53 -16.64
C GLU A 56 -2.69 54.99 -17.70
N ALA A 57 -3.90 54.61 -17.27
CA ALA A 57 -4.88 53.89 -18.07
C ALA A 57 -5.93 54.80 -18.74
N THR A 58 -6.32 54.51 -19.98
CA THR A 58 -7.51 55.09 -20.65
C THR A 58 -8.00 54.19 -21.81
N LEU A 59 -9.25 54.37 -22.27
CA LEU A 59 -9.99 53.43 -23.13
C LEU A 59 -10.47 54.01 -24.48
N HIS A 60 -10.59 53.11 -25.49
CA HIS A 60 -11.29 53.26 -26.80
C HIS A 60 -10.73 54.30 -27.82
N PRO A 61 -11.04 54.19 -29.14
CA PRO A 61 -11.19 53.01 -30.01
C PRO A 61 -10.35 53.11 -31.34
N ASN A 62 -10.41 52.07 -32.19
CA ASN A 62 -9.85 51.97 -33.56
C ASN A 62 -10.44 53.00 -34.58
N PRO A 63 -9.89 53.25 -35.81
CA PRO A 63 -8.70 52.68 -36.48
C PRO A 63 -7.77 53.75 -37.20
N PRO A 64 -7.24 53.60 -38.45
CA PRO A 64 -5.85 53.92 -38.87
C PRO A 64 -5.72 55.34 -39.54
N PRO A 65 -4.62 55.79 -40.22
CA PRO A 65 -3.39 55.12 -40.74
C PRO A 65 -2.07 55.83 -40.27
N SER A 66 -0.85 55.74 -40.84
CA SER A 66 -0.37 55.46 -42.22
C SER A 66 1.05 54.88 -42.35
N THR A 67 1.35 54.46 -43.58
CA THR A 67 2.62 54.05 -44.21
C THR A 67 3.92 54.79 -43.82
N SER A 68 5.00 54.03 -43.59
CA SER A 68 6.30 54.26 -44.26
C SER A 68 7.13 52.97 -44.29
N THR A 69 7.55 52.54 -45.48
CA THR A 69 8.32 51.32 -45.71
C THR A 69 9.82 51.53 -45.49
N LYS A 70 10.49 50.56 -44.85
CA LYS A 70 11.92 50.31 -45.09
C LYS A 70 12.25 48.82 -44.92
N VAL A 71 12.63 48.18 -46.02
CA VAL A 71 13.06 46.78 -46.05
C VAL A 71 14.59 46.74 -46.14
N VAL A 72 15.22 45.99 -45.23
CA VAL A 72 16.64 45.60 -45.23
C VAL A 72 16.69 44.14 -44.72
N PRO A 73 17.48 43.24 -45.32
CA PRO A 73 17.06 41.84 -45.48
C PRO A 73 17.29 40.94 -44.26
N THR A 74 16.35 40.02 -44.04
CA THR A 74 16.47 38.90 -43.11
C THR A 74 17.51 37.90 -43.61
N THR A 75 18.58 37.68 -42.85
CA THR A 75 19.44 36.51 -43.02
C THR A 75 18.69 35.26 -42.57
N THR A 76 18.44 34.35 -43.50
CA THR A 76 17.79 33.06 -43.19
C THR A 76 18.73 32.20 -42.36
N ALA A 77 18.50 32.15 -41.04
CA ALA A 77 18.96 31.03 -40.23
C ALA A 77 18.10 29.80 -40.58
N ALA A 78 18.74 28.69 -40.95
CA ALA A 78 18.04 27.45 -41.24
C ALA A 78 17.29 26.94 -40.00
N PRO A 79 16.08 26.36 -40.15
CA PRO A 79 15.38 25.75 -39.03
C PRO A 79 16.21 24.59 -38.48
N SER A 80 16.61 24.70 -37.21
CA SER A 80 17.24 23.61 -36.48
C SER A 80 16.30 22.40 -36.49
N THR A 81 16.74 21.32 -37.12
CA THR A 81 15.95 20.09 -37.21
C THR A 81 15.89 19.46 -35.82
N SER A 82 14.81 19.75 -35.10
CA SER A 82 14.49 19.08 -33.84
C SER A 82 14.15 17.62 -34.12
N THR A 83 15.16 16.75 -34.12
CA THR A 83 14.96 15.31 -34.07
C THR A 83 14.23 14.96 -32.78
N GLN A 84 12.90 14.86 -32.84
CA GLN A 84 12.12 14.28 -31.75
C GLN A 84 12.53 12.82 -31.63
N VAL A 85 13.29 12.49 -30.59
CA VAL A 85 13.53 11.11 -30.21
C VAL A 85 12.21 10.58 -29.66
N VAL A 86 11.47 9.84 -30.50
CA VAL A 86 10.28 9.12 -30.08
C VAL A 86 10.74 8.02 -29.13
N VAL A 87 10.65 8.26 -27.82
CA VAL A 87 10.95 7.26 -26.81
C VAL A 87 9.86 6.19 -26.89
N VAL A 88 10.20 5.05 -27.49
CA VAL A 88 9.33 3.88 -27.53
C VAL A 88 9.24 3.34 -26.11
N VAL A 89 8.04 3.43 -25.53
CA VAL A 89 7.71 2.93 -24.21
C VAL A 89 7.08 1.53 -24.28
N PRO A 90 7.07 0.76 -23.17
CA PRO A 90 6.45 -0.57 -23.07
C PRO A 90 4.90 -0.58 -23.13
N THR A 91 4.31 0.11 -24.10
CA THR A 91 2.85 0.11 -24.31
C THR A 91 2.41 -1.19 -24.98
N PRO A 92 1.44 -1.95 -24.43
CA PRO A 92 0.88 -3.12 -25.10
C PRO A 92 0.30 -2.74 -26.48
N VAL A 93 1.01 -3.13 -27.55
CA VAL A 93 0.58 -2.85 -28.91
C VAL A 93 -0.59 -3.77 -29.27
N ALA A 94 -1.77 -3.19 -29.45
CA ALA A 94 -2.96 -3.92 -29.89
C ALA A 94 -2.73 -4.49 -31.31
N GLN A 95 -2.65 -5.81 -31.42
CA GLN A 95 -2.51 -6.51 -32.69
C GLN A 95 -3.88 -7.01 -33.15
N THR A 96 -4.41 -6.45 -34.24
CA THR A 96 -5.72 -6.83 -34.79
C THR A 96 -5.56 -8.01 -35.75
N CYS A 97 -6.17 -9.15 -35.42
CA CYS A 97 -6.25 -10.33 -36.27
C CYS A 97 -7.57 -10.29 -37.07
N PRO A 98 -7.56 -9.93 -38.38
CA PRO A 98 -8.79 -9.71 -39.14
C PRO A 98 -9.56 -11.00 -39.44
N THR A 99 -8.86 -12.13 -39.55
CA THR A 99 -9.41 -13.43 -39.96
C THR A 99 -9.03 -14.53 -38.97
N PRO A 100 -9.81 -15.61 -38.84
CA PRO A 100 -9.38 -16.80 -38.11
C PRO A 100 -8.10 -17.40 -38.71
N GLY A 101 -7.17 -17.85 -37.86
CA GLY A 101 -5.86 -18.34 -38.28
C GLY A 101 -4.86 -18.42 -37.13
N VAL A 102 -3.67 -18.97 -37.41
CA VAL A 102 -2.54 -18.97 -36.47
C VAL A 102 -1.70 -17.73 -36.71
N TYR A 103 -1.47 -16.94 -35.66
CA TYR A 103 -0.67 -15.72 -35.67
C TYR A 103 0.52 -15.88 -34.73
N THR A 104 1.71 -15.47 -35.18
CA THR A 104 2.93 -15.40 -34.36
C THR A 104 3.36 -13.95 -34.25
N PHE A 105 3.51 -13.47 -33.02
CA PHE A 105 4.00 -12.13 -32.69
C PHE A 105 5.44 -12.23 -32.19
N PRO A 106 6.43 -11.60 -32.84
CA PRO A 106 7.84 -11.78 -32.51
C PRO A 106 8.20 -11.11 -31.18
N ALA A 107 9.18 -11.68 -30.48
CA ALA A 107 9.69 -11.11 -29.23
C ALA A 107 10.24 -9.69 -29.44
N THR A 108 9.90 -8.77 -28.54
CA THR A 108 10.31 -7.35 -28.59
C THR A 108 10.92 -6.96 -27.25
N THR A 109 12.05 -6.24 -27.26
CA THR A 109 12.68 -5.73 -26.03
C THR A 109 12.85 -4.22 -26.10
N VAL A 110 12.44 -3.53 -25.03
CA VAL A 110 12.51 -2.08 -24.86
C VAL A 110 13.29 -1.77 -23.58
N THR A 111 14.40 -1.05 -23.69
CA THR A 111 15.19 -0.61 -22.52
C THR A 111 14.95 0.88 -22.28
N LEU A 112 14.35 1.23 -21.14
CA LEU A 112 14.24 2.59 -20.65
C LEU A 112 15.42 2.90 -19.72
N THR A 113 16.13 4.00 -19.98
CA THR A 113 17.24 4.49 -19.13
C THR A 113 16.80 5.57 -18.13
N ALA A 114 15.58 6.09 -18.27
CA ALA A 114 15.00 7.12 -17.42
C ALA A 114 13.48 6.92 -17.29
N THR A 115 12.91 7.40 -16.19
CA THR A 115 11.46 7.38 -15.97
C THR A 115 10.74 8.14 -17.08
N THR A 116 9.80 7.48 -17.76
CA THR A 116 9.10 8.03 -18.92
C THR A 116 7.59 7.99 -18.70
N THR A 117 6.95 9.16 -18.73
CA THR A 117 5.48 9.29 -18.60
C THR A 117 4.86 9.51 -19.98
N VAL A 118 3.80 8.75 -20.28
CA VAL A 118 3.10 8.76 -21.58
C VAL A 118 1.57 8.67 -21.42
N CYS A 119 0.85 8.94 -22.51
CA CYS A 119 -0.54 8.52 -22.64
C CYS A 119 -0.61 7.02 -22.96
N ALA A 120 -1.16 6.21 -22.05
CA ALA A 120 -1.61 4.87 -22.36
C ALA A 120 -3.13 4.86 -22.66
N ALA A 121 -3.61 3.76 -23.23
CA ALA A 121 -5.03 3.53 -23.46
C ALA A 121 -5.64 2.71 -22.32
N SER A 122 -6.69 3.20 -21.69
CA SER A 122 -7.54 2.44 -20.76
C SER A 122 -8.87 2.12 -21.42
N THR A 123 -9.37 0.91 -21.23
CA THR A 123 -10.62 0.43 -21.84
C THR A 123 -11.69 0.15 -20.80
N THR A 124 -12.88 0.72 -20.95
CA THR A 124 -14.03 0.48 -20.07
C THR A 124 -15.22 0.03 -20.90
N ALA A 125 -15.83 -1.10 -20.53
CA ALA A 125 -17.11 -1.52 -21.09
C ALA A 125 -18.23 -0.64 -20.51
N VAL A 126 -19.04 -0.03 -21.37
CA VAL A 126 -20.14 0.86 -21.00
C VAL A 126 -21.42 0.52 -21.76
N THR A 127 -22.55 0.63 -21.07
CA THR A 127 -23.88 0.45 -21.66
C THR A 127 -24.34 1.70 -22.42
N SER A 128 -25.40 1.60 -23.23
CA SER A 128 -26.04 2.78 -23.85
C SER A 128 -26.31 3.90 -22.83
N GLY A 129 -25.81 5.11 -23.09
CA GLY A 129 -25.88 6.24 -22.17
C GLY A 129 -24.72 7.23 -22.28
N THR A 130 -24.73 8.26 -21.43
CA THR A 130 -23.64 9.24 -21.28
C THR A 130 -22.81 8.87 -20.07
N HIS A 131 -21.51 8.68 -20.28
CA HIS A 131 -20.54 8.24 -19.25
C HIS A 131 -19.42 9.27 -19.11
N THR A 132 -18.91 9.39 -17.88
CA THR A 132 -17.76 10.25 -17.55
C THR A 132 -16.60 9.33 -17.19
N LEU A 133 -15.57 9.29 -18.04
CA LEU A 133 -14.50 8.30 -18.02
C LEU A 133 -13.12 8.97 -18.04
N GLY A 134 -12.13 8.34 -17.40
CA GLY A 134 -10.77 8.89 -17.28
C GLY A 134 -10.73 10.18 -16.45
N GLY A 135 -9.72 11.01 -16.71
CA GLY A 135 -9.36 12.14 -15.85
C GLY A 135 -8.46 11.71 -14.69
N VAL A 136 -8.10 12.67 -13.82
CA VAL A 136 -7.25 12.45 -12.65
C VAL A 136 -8.11 12.55 -11.40
N THR A 137 -8.33 11.42 -10.72
CA THR A 137 -8.95 11.44 -9.39
C THR A 137 -7.97 12.02 -8.39
N THR A 138 -8.41 12.95 -7.57
CA THR A 138 -7.65 13.48 -6.44
C THR A 138 -8.60 13.64 -5.24
N VAL A 139 -8.13 13.26 -4.06
CA VAL A 139 -8.82 13.55 -2.80
C VAL A 139 -8.13 14.75 -2.17
N VAL A 140 -8.90 15.65 -1.56
CA VAL A 140 -8.36 16.74 -0.74
C VAL A 140 -9.06 16.78 0.61
N SER A 141 -8.31 17.11 1.66
CA SER A 141 -8.79 17.21 3.04
C SER A 141 -9.24 18.63 3.43
N THR A 142 -8.76 19.65 2.73
CA THR A 142 -9.16 21.06 2.89
C THR A 142 -9.29 21.74 1.53
N ALA A 143 -9.88 22.93 1.52
CA ALA A 143 -9.89 23.77 0.32
C ALA A 143 -8.46 24.00 -0.19
N THR A 144 -8.19 23.69 -1.45
CA THR A 144 -6.84 23.75 -2.03
C THR A 144 -6.89 23.84 -3.55
N THR A 145 -5.75 24.09 -4.18
CA THR A 145 -5.60 24.13 -5.64
C THR A 145 -4.65 23.03 -6.09
N VAL A 146 -5.15 22.11 -6.90
CA VAL A 146 -4.41 20.94 -7.40
C VAL A 146 -3.98 21.20 -8.84
N THR A 147 -2.68 21.13 -9.10
CA THR A 147 -2.11 21.10 -10.46
C THR A 147 -1.68 19.67 -10.79
N CYS A 148 -2.17 19.11 -11.89
CA CYS A 148 -1.84 17.74 -12.29
C CYS A 148 -1.75 17.56 -13.82
N PRO A 149 -0.87 16.67 -14.31
CA PRO A 149 -0.91 16.21 -15.68
C PRO A 149 -2.12 15.30 -15.90
N TYR A 150 -2.87 15.52 -16.98
CA TYR A 150 -3.98 14.68 -17.41
C TYR A 150 -3.80 14.29 -18.88
N ALA A 151 -4.19 13.07 -19.23
CA ALA A 151 -4.16 12.60 -20.60
C ALA A 151 -5.47 12.97 -21.30
N THR A 152 -5.39 13.43 -22.54
CA THR A 152 -6.56 13.84 -23.33
C THR A 152 -6.28 13.67 -24.83
N VAL A 153 -7.32 13.78 -25.66
CA VAL A 153 -7.14 13.77 -27.12
C VAL A 153 -7.05 15.19 -27.66
N SER A 154 -6.20 15.39 -28.67
CA SER A 154 -6.06 16.63 -29.42
C SER A 154 -6.15 16.32 -30.90
N THR A 155 -7.07 16.98 -31.59
CA THR A 155 -7.27 16.82 -33.04
C THR A 155 -6.59 17.96 -33.77
N SER A 156 -5.67 17.64 -34.68
CA SER A 156 -5.05 18.60 -35.60
C SER A 156 -5.07 18.02 -37.01
N GLU A 157 -5.46 18.82 -38.00
CA GLU A 157 -5.49 18.40 -39.43
C GLU A 157 -6.28 17.09 -39.70
N GLY A 158 -7.28 16.80 -38.88
CA GLY A 158 -8.09 15.58 -38.96
C GLY A 158 -7.47 14.35 -38.26
N VAL A 159 -6.25 14.45 -37.75
CA VAL A 159 -5.59 13.39 -36.97
C VAL A 159 -5.87 13.59 -35.49
N VAL A 160 -6.43 12.57 -34.83
CA VAL A 160 -6.65 12.53 -33.38
C VAL A 160 -5.41 11.93 -32.71
N THR A 161 -4.78 12.68 -31.82
CA THR A 161 -3.58 12.24 -31.08
C THR A 161 -3.84 12.29 -29.57
N SER A 162 -3.31 11.34 -28.81
CA SER A 162 -3.35 11.40 -27.34
C SER A 162 -2.17 12.22 -26.83
N VAL A 163 -2.45 13.21 -25.98
CA VAL A 163 -1.45 14.16 -25.45
C VAL A 163 -1.63 14.32 -23.94
N ILE A 164 -0.52 14.48 -23.22
CA ILE A 164 -0.54 14.90 -21.82
C ILE A 164 -0.60 16.42 -21.80
N LYS A 165 -1.53 16.99 -21.03
CA LYS A 165 -1.60 18.42 -20.72
C LYS A 165 -1.58 18.60 -19.21
N THR A 166 -1.14 19.75 -18.72
CA THR A 166 -1.23 20.11 -17.30
C THR A 166 -2.45 20.99 -17.09
N THR A 167 -3.22 20.72 -16.04
CA THR A 167 -4.35 21.58 -15.63
C THR A 167 -4.26 21.90 -14.15
N THR A 168 -4.91 22.99 -13.77
CA THR A 168 -5.02 23.47 -12.38
C THR A 168 -6.49 23.59 -12.02
N TYR A 169 -6.90 22.93 -10.94
CA TYR A 169 -8.28 22.87 -10.48
C TYR A 169 -8.36 23.30 -9.01
N VAL A 170 -9.31 24.17 -8.68
CA VAL A 170 -9.57 24.61 -7.32
C VAL A 170 -10.60 23.68 -6.69
N CYS A 171 -10.19 22.92 -5.69
CA CYS A 171 -11.05 22.10 -4.85
C CYS A 171 -11.56 22.97 -3.68
N PRO A 172 -12.83 23.39 -3.66
CA PRO A 172 -13.34 24.37 -2.68
C PRO A 172 -13.55 23.82 -1.27
N SER A 173 -13.54 22.51 -1.07
CA SER A 173 -13.79 21.85 0.22
C SER A 173 -13.07 20.51 0.29
N ALA A 174 -13.13 19.84 1.45
CA ALA A 174 -12.80 18.42 1.53
C ALA A 174 -13.68 17.61 0.55
N GLY A 175 -13.11 16.60 -0.09
CA GLY A 175 -13.84 15.74 -1.03
C GLY A 175 -12.97 15.07 -2.10
N THR A 176 -13.58 14.18 -2.86
CA THR A 176 -12.98 13.53 -4.03
C THR A 176 -13.39 14.28 -5.30
N TYR A 177 -12.40 14.66 -6.10
CA TYR A 177 -12.58 15.41 -7.34
C TYR A 177 -11.96 14.64 -8.51
N THR A 178 -12.71 14.41 -9.57
CA THR A 178 -12.17 13.93 -10.86
C THR A 178 -11.86 15.13 -11.74
N ILE A 179 -10.57 15.41 -11.91
CA ILE A 179 -10.08 16.57 -12.68
C ILE A 179 -9.95 16.18 -14.15
N ALA A 180 -10.51 17.03 -15.03
CA ALA A 180 -10.52 16.89 -16.48
C ALA A 180 -10.93 15.48 -17.01
N PRO A 181 -12.07 14.92 -16.58
CA PRO A 181 -12.58 13.67 -17.14
C PRO A 181 -13.10 13.87 -18.58
N THR A 182 -13.20 12.77 -19.32
CA THR A 182 -13.76 12.76 -20.68
C THR A 182 -15.19 12.24 -20.65
N THR A 183 -16.15 13.08 -21.04
CA THR A 183 -17.56 12.67 -21.20
C THR A 183 -17.76 12.07 -22.59
N THR A 184 -18.28 10.85 -22.67
CA THR A 184 -18.61 10.14 -23.93
C THR A 184 -20.05 9.64 -23.89
N ALA A 185 -20.81 9.86 -24.95
CA ALA A 185 -22.14 9.28 -25.13
C ALA A 185 -22.08 8.12 -26.12
N VAL A 186 -22.63 6.96 -25.74
CA VAL A 186 -22.71 5.76 -26.58
C VAL A 186 -24.18 5.36 -26.77
N THR A 187 -24.56 4.97 -27.98
CA THR A 187 -25.95 4.65 -28.33
C THR A 187 -26.29 3.17 -28.19
N LYS A 188 -25.29 2.33 -27.90
CA LYS A 188 -25.37 0.91 -27.66
C LYS A 188 -24.19 0.48 -26.80
N ASP A 189 -24.30 -0.68 -26.18
CA ASP A 189 -23.24 -1.24 -25.33
C ASP A 189 -21.97 -1.45 -26.15
N THR A 190 -20.85 -0.92 -25.64
CA THR A 190 -19.56 -0.90 -26.34
C THR A 190 -18.40 -0.76 -25.36
N THR A 191 -17.20 -1.12 -25.78
CA THR A 191 -15.98 -0.72 -25.08
C THR A 191 -15.59 0.68 -25.53
N VAL A 192 -15.39 1.60 -24.58
CA VAL A 192 -14.83 2.93 -24.82
C VAL A 192 -13.36 2.93 -24.40
N VAL A 193 -12.51 3.51 -25.24
CA VAL A 193 -11.10 3.71 -24.97
C VAL A 193 -10.88 5.16 -24.56
N VAL A 194 -10.30 5.40 -23.39
CA VAL A 194 -9.91 6.73 -22.92
C VAL A 194 -8.39 6.79 -22.68
N PRO A 195 -7.73 7.91 -23.00
CA PRO A 195 -6.33 8.08 -22.68
C PRO A 195 -6.15 8.27 -21.17
N VAL A 196 -5.15 7.61 -20.59
CA VAL A 196 -4.76 7.73 -19.18
C VAL A 196 -3.26 8.04 -19.10
N VAL A 197 -2.84 8.72 -18.03
CA VAL A 197 -1.42 8.96 -17.76
C VAL A 197 -0.83 7.68 -17.21
N SER A 198 0.29 7.22 -17.77
CA SER A 198 1.05 6.06 -17.27
C SER A 198 2.53 6.38 -17.23
N THR A 199 3.19 5.94 -16.16
CA THR A 199 4.61 6.17 -15.90
C THR A 199 5.34 4.84 -15.89
N TYR A 200 6.43 4.76 -16.66
CA TYR A 200 7.30 3.59 -16.73
C TYR A 200 8.66 3.95 -16.13
N CYS A 201 9.16 3.10 -15.24
CA CYS A 201 10.46 3.27 -14.59
C CYS A 201 11.63 2.88 -15.52
N PRO A 202 12.89 3.23 -15.18
CA PRO A 202 14.05 2.69 -15.87
C PRO A 202 14.09 1.15 -15.74
N GLY A 203 14.34 0.45 -16.83
CA GLY A 203 14.29 -1.02 -16.86
C GLY A 203 14.36 -1.57 -18.28
N THR A 204 14.65 -2.87 -18.40
CA THR A 204 14.50 -3.59 -19.66
C THR A 204 13.20 -4.40 -19.60
N TYR A 205 12.31 -4.12 -20.54
CA TYR A 205 10.98 -4.69 -20.68
C TYR A 205 11.00 -5.63 -21.88
N THR A 206 10.67 -6.91 -21.67
CA THR A 206 10.67 -7.91 -22.73
C THR A 206 9.25 -8.43 -22.94
N GLN A 207 8.79 -8.38 -24.17
CA GLN A 207 7.61 -9.09 -24.65
C GLN A 207 8.08 -10.39 -25.30
N PRO A 208 7.73 -11.58 -24.77
CA PRO A 208 8.12 -12.86 -25.36
C PRO A 208 7.42 -13.10 -26.70
N GLU A 209 7.98 -13.99 -27.52
CA GLU A 209 7.31 -14.45 -28.75
C GLU A 209 6.04 -15.24 -28.39
N ILE A 210 4.92 -14.90 -29.01
CA ILE A 210 3.62 -15.52 -28.73
C ILE A 210 3.00 -16.00 -30.04
N THR A 211 2.82 -17.31 -30.16
CA THR A 211 1.99 -17.94 -31.19
C THR A 211 0.60 -18.25 -30.61
N THR A 212 -0.45 -17.76 -31.25
CA THR A 212 -1.84 -17.99 -30.83
C THR A 212 -2.75 -18.36 -32.01
N THR A 213 -3.79 -19.14 -31.73
CA THR A 213 -4.79 -19.56 -32.72
C THR A 213 -6.07 -18.76 -32.52
N ILE A 214 -6.36 -17.88 -33.47
CA ILE A 214 -7.54 -17.01 -33.44
C ILE A 214 -8.69 -17.69 -34.17
N THR A 215 -9.83 -17.83 -33.49
CA THR A 215 -11.04 -18.49 -34.02
C THR A 215 -12.15 -17.52 -34.41
N GLY A 216 -12.07 -16.25 -33.98
CA GLY A 216 -13.03 -15.18 -34.29
C GLY A 216 -12.46 -14.10 -35.22
N THR A 217 -13.30 -13.51 -36.06
CA THR A 217 -12.95 -12.35 -36.90
C THR A 217 -12.73 -11.09 -36.07
N SER A 218 -11.74 -10.26 -36.46
CA SER A 218 -11.39 -8.99 -35.81
C SER A 218 -11.05 -9.12 -34.31
N THR A 219 -10.39 -10.21 -33.92
CA THR A 219 -9.93 -10.41 -32.54
C THR A 219 -8.72 -9.51 -32.27
N VAL A 220 -8.73 -8.75 -31.18
CA VAL A 220 -7.59 -7.93 -30.73
C VAL A 220 -6.82 -8.70 -29.68
N VAL A 221 -5.52 -8.90 -29.90
CA VAL A 221 -4.61 -9.53 -28.94
C VAL A 221 -3.79 -8.45 -28.25
N TYR A 222 -3.73 -8.51 -26.92
CA TYR A 222 -2.87 -7.68 -26.08
C TYR A 222 -1.80 -8.58 -25.44
N CYS A 223 -0.55 -8.42 -25.86
CA CYS A 223 0.58 -9.11 -25.24
C CYS A 223 1.23 -8.16 -24.21
N PRO A 224 1.22 -8.49 -22.91
CA PRO A 224 1.91 -7.67 -21.91
C PRO A 224 3.43 -7.70 -22.12
N PHE A 225 4.13 -6.68 -21.60
CA PHE A 225 5.57 -6.74 -21.38
C PHE A 225 5.84 -7.33 -20.00
N ASP A 226 6.78 -8.26 -19.90
CA ASP A 226 7.25 -8.77 -18.62
C ASP A 226 8.14 -7.71 -17.92
N ILE A 227 7.94 -7.59 -16.61
CA ILE A 227 8.77 -6.79 -15.70
C ILE A 227 10.16 -7.44 -15.50
N PRO A 228 11.22 -6.67 -15.19
CA PRO A 228 12.60 -7.09 -15.43
C PRO A 228 13.01 -8.35 -14.67
N THR A 229 13.50 -9.34 -15.41
CA THR A 229 14.22 -10.50 -14.87
C THR A 229 15.68 -10.16 -14.62
N THR A 230 16.18 -10.46 -13.43
CA THR A 230 17.62 -10.42 -13.14
C THR A 230 18.33 -11.54 -13.90
N SER A 231 19.45 -11.21 -14.56
CA SER A 231 20.14 -12.13 -15.48
C SER A 231 20.58 -13.44 -14.80
N ALA A 232 20.26 -14.57 -15.43
CA ALA A 232 20.59 -15.89 -14.94
C ALA A 232 22.09 -16.22 -15.07
N VAL A 233 22.65 -16.85 -14.03
CA VAL A 233 23.98 -17.49 -14.05
C VAL A 233 23.97 -18.80 -14.87
N PRO A 234 25.09 -19.18 -15.51
CA PRO A 234 25.11 -20.27 -16.47
C PRO A 234 24.99 -21.67 -15.83
N VAL A 235 24.18 -22.52 -16.47
CA VAL A 235 23.90 -23.90 -16.05
C VAL A 235 24.91 -24.88 -16.67
N TYR A 236 25.43 -25.82 -15.87
CA TYR A 236 26.25 -26.94 -16.36
C TYR A 236 25.39 -28.16 -16.75
N SER A 237 25.65 -28.68 -17.95
CA SER A 237 25.21 -29.98 -18.50
C SER A 237 25.94 -31.16 -17.81
N THR A 238 25.56 -32.45 -17.83
CA THR A 238 24.46 -33.26 -18.46
C THR A 238 24.55 -34.70 -17.90
N SER A 239 23.45 -35.46 -17.83
CA SER A 239 23.30 -36.82 -18.44
C SER A 239 22.05 -37.60 -17.95
N PRO A 240 21.54 -38.63 -18.67
CA PRO A 240 20.10 -38.90 -18.73
C PRO A 240 19.62 -40.35 -18.49
N ALA A 241 18.31 -40.55 -18.70
CA ALA A 241 17.59 -41.82 -19.00
C ALA A 241 17.19 -42.73 -17.80
N THR A 242 16.06 -43.47 -17.79
CA THR A 242 14.82 -43.52 -18.63
C THR A 242 13.73 -44.39 -17.93
N SER A 243 12.45 -44.06 -18.12
CA SER A 243 11.27 -44.99 -18.14
C SER A 243 10.85 -45.74 -16.84
N PRO A 244 9.60 -46.26 -16.74
CA PRO A 244 8.33 -45.83 -17.36
C PRO A 244 7.15 -45.67 -16.38
N VAL A 245 6.00 -45.24 -16.91
CA VAL A 245 4.70 -45.04 -16.24
C VAL A 245 4.11 -46.33 -15.63
N ALA A 246 3.49 -46.21 -14.44
CA ALA A 246 2.58 -47.21 -13.89
C ALA A 246 1.21 -46.60 -13.58
N THR A 247 0.14 -47.22 -14.11
CA THR A 247 -1.27 -46.83 -13.90
C THR A 247 -1.89 -47.60 -12.74
N TYR A 248 -2.62 -46.92 -11.84
CA TYR A 248 -3.54 -47.56 -10.89
C TYR A 248 -4.87 -46.77 -10.74
N PRO A 249 -5.98 -47.44 -10.39
CA PRO A 249 -7.33 -46.92 -10.58
C PRO A 249 -7.84 -46.06 -9.40
N ALA A 250 -8.89 -45.29 -9.67
CA ALA A 250 -9.52 -44.40 -8.70
C ALA A 250 -10.40 -45.16 -7.68
N THR A 251 -10.19 -44.91 -6.38
CA THR A 251 -11.22 -45.16 -5.34
C THR A 251 -11.01 -44.30 -4.09
N SER A 252 -12.13 -43.86 -3.49
CA SER A 252 -12.33 -43.31 -2.14
C SER A 252 -11.52 -42.09 -1.70
N ALA A 253 -12.23 -40.98 -1.46
CA ALA A 253 -11.73 -39.81 -0.75
C ALA A 253 -11.55 -40.10 0.77
N PRO A 254 -10.41 -39.73 1.39
CA PRO A 254 -10.25 -39.75 2.85
C PRO A 254 -10.89 -38.52 3.51
N ALA A 255 -11.28 -38.67 4.77
CA ALA A 255 -11.89 -37.61 5.58
C ALA A 255 -10.91 -36.45 5.88
N SER A 256 -11.49 -35.28 6.16
CA SER A 256 -10.77 -34.05 6.55
C SER A 256 -9.81 -34.31 7.73
N SER A 257 -8.51 -34.24 7.46
CA SER A 257 -7.48 -34.19 8.50
C SER A 257 -7.33 -32.75 8.97
N ALA A 258 -7.42 -32.53 10.28
CA ALA A 258 -7.23 -31.20 10.85
C ALA A 258 -5.82 -30.69 10.52
N LYS A 259 -5.74 -29.48 9.94
CA LYS A 259 -4.48 -28.77 9.72
C LYS A 259 -3.76 -28.62 11.07
N PRO A 260 -2.46 -28.98 11.19
CA PRO A 260 -1.73 -28.77 12.43
C PRO A 260 -1.70 -27.27 12.80
N SER A 261 -1.75 -26.97 14.10
CA SER A 261 -1.58 -25.62 14.63
C SER A 261 -0.26 -25.00 14.11
N PRO A 262 -0.21 -23.69 13.76
CA PRO A 262 0.94 -23.02 13.14
C PRO A 262 2.12 -22.86 14.13
N SER A 263 2.73 -23.99 14.49
CA SER A 263 3.76 -24.18 15.52
C SER A 263 5.17 -23.82 15.02
N GLY A 264 5.27 -22.79 14.17
CA GLY A 264 6.51 -22.41 13.48
C GLY A 264 6.73 -20.90 13.28
N LEU A 265 5.86 -20.04 13.82
CA LEU A 265 6.15 -18.60 13.86
C LEU A 265 7.38 -18.32 14.73
N PRO A 266 8.27 -17.37 14.36
CA PRO A 266 9.36 -16.96 15.22
C PRO A 266 8.88 -16.42 16.56
N SER A 267 9.80 -16.35 17.51
CA SER A 267 9.64 -15.70 18.81
C SER A 267 10.73 -14.65 18.98
N GLY A 268 10.52 -13.75 19.94
CA GLY A 268 11.54 -12.88 20.50
C GLY A 268 12.76 -13.69 20.97
N LYS A 269 13.92 -13.05 20.92
CA LYS A 269 15.21 -13.63 21.33
C LYS A 269 16.10 -12.54 21.92
N GLY A 270 16.91 -12.88 22.92
CA GLY A 270 17.96 -12.00 23.43
C GLY A 270 17.48 -10.67 24.03
N GLY A 271 16.22 -10.55 24.44
CA GLY A 271 15.65 -9.29 24.94
C GLY A 271 15.17 -8.33 23.84
N ALA A 272 15.06 -8.80 22.59
CA ALA A 272 14.35 -8.12 21.52
C ALA A 272 12.93 -8.68 21.35
N PRO A 273 11.95 -7.88 20.90
CA PRO A 273 10.63 -8.39 20.55
C PRO A 273 10.70 -9.34 19.35
N TRP A 274 9.70 -10.22 19.21
CA TRP A 274 9.54 -11.07 18.04
C TRP A 274 9.54 -10.23 16.75
N ALA A 275 8.78 -9.13 16.76
CA ALA A 275 8.63 -8.27 15.60
C ALA A 275 8.49 -6.80 15.97
N ILE A 276 8.69 -5.94 14.98
CA ILE A 276 8.44 -4.49 15.08
C ILE A 276 7.70 -4.01 13.82
N THR A 277 6.81 -3.03 13.95
CA THR A 277 6.17 -2.43 12.79
C THR A 277 7.12 -1.51 12.05
N TYR A 278 7.09 -1.59 10.72
CA TYR A 278 7.94 -0.84 9.82
C TYR A 278 7.13 -0.17 8.71
N THR A 279 7.38 1.11 8.50
CA THR A 279 6.85 1.93 7.42
C THR A 279 8.03 2.50 6.64
N PRO A 280 8.12 2.34 5.31
CA PRO A 280 9.22 2.87 4.52
C PRO A 280 8.99 4.35 4.18
N TYR A 281 8.58 5.17 5.16
CA TYR A 281 8.42 6.62 5.00
C TYR A 281 9.51 7.39 5.77
N ASP A 282 9.90 8.55 5.25
CA ASP A 282 10.66 9.56 5.98
C ASP A 282 9.76 10.34 6.97
N SER A 283 10.34 11.24 7.77
CA SER A 283 9.58 12.10 8.68
C SER A 283 8.55 13.03 8.00
N ASN A 284 8.64 13.23 6.69
CA ASN A 284 7.70 14.04 5.92
C ASN A 284 6.59 13.19 5.27
N GLY A 285 6.70 11.85 5.37
CA GLY A 285 5.80 10.87 4.76
C GLY A 285 6.20 10.44 3.34
N ASN A 286 7.34 10.88 2.81
CA ASN A 286 7.79 10.46 1.49
C ASN A 286 8.35 9.03 1.54
N CYS A 287 8.23 8.28 0.44
CA CYS A 287 8.88 6.98 0.33
C CYS A 287 10.40 7.07 0.53
N LYS A 288 10.93 6.25 1.45
CA LYS A 288 12.38 6.05 1.64
C LYS A 288 13.01 5.41 0.40
N SER A 289 14.29 5.72 0.18
CA SER A 289 15.08 5.04 -0.84
C SER A 289 15.36 3.58 -0.42
N ALA A 290 15.63 2.71 -1.40
CA ALA A 290 15.99 1.32 -1.13
C ALA A 290 17.24 1.18 -0.22
N SER A 291 18.18 2.13 -0.27
CA SER A 291 19.34 2.16 0.62
C SER A 291 18.96 2.51 2.06
N ALA A 292 18.11 3.52 2.27
CA ALA A 292 17.60 3.88 3.60
C ALA A 292 16.79 2.73 4.23
N VAL A 293 15.95 2.06 3.43
CA VAL A 293 15.24 0.83 3.85
C VAL A 293 16.23 -0.27 4.23
N THR A 294 17.32 -0.45 3.47
CA THR A 294 18.35 -1.46 3.77
C THR A 294 19.06 -1.15 5.08
N GLU A 295 19.39 0.12 5.36
CA GLU A 295 20.01 0.55 6.62
C GLU A 295 19.09 0.34 7.83
N ASP A 296 17.80 0.68 7.70
CA ASP A 296 16.80 0.42 8.75
C ASP A 296 16.67 -1.08 9.07
N ILE A 297 16.51 -1.93 8.05
CA ILE A 297 16.36 -3.38 8.22
C ILE A 297 17.66 -4.02 8.75
N LYS A 298 18.83 -3.50 8.36
CA LYS A 298 20.12 -3.88 8.94
C LYS A 298 20.15 -3.60 10.44
N ALA A 299 19.75 -2.40 10.88
CA ALA A 299 19.72 -2.04 12.30
C ALA A 299 18.73 -2.91 13.10
N ILE A 300 17.56 -3.23 12.52
CA ILE A 300 16.58 -4.17 13.09
C ILE A 300 17.20 -5.57 13.28
N SER A 301 17.90 -6.08 12.27
CA SER A 301 18.62 -7.36 12.33
C SER A 301 19.73 -7.36 13.39
N GLU A 302 20.55 -6.31 13.45
CA GLU A 302 21.62 -6.16 14.45
C GLU A 302 21.10 -6.02 15.88
N LYS A 303 19.87 -5.54 16.07
CA LYS A 303 19.18 -5.54 17.37
C LYS A 303 18.68 -6.93 17.79
N GLY A 304 18.60 -7.89 16.85
CA GLY A 304 18.10 -9.25 17.08
C GLY A 304 16.59 -9.41 16.90
N ILE A 305 15.91 -8.43 16.29
CA ILE A 305 14.48 -8.52 15.94
C ILE A 305 14.38 -9.37 14.67
N SER A 306 13.66 -10.50 14.73
CA SER A 306 13.65 -11.47 13.62
C SER A 306 12.71 -11.11 12.48
N THR A 307 11.70 -10.27 12.74
CA THR A 307 10.57 -10.08 11.82
C THR A 307 10.13 -8.60 11.81
N VAL A 308 9.81 -8.06 10.63
CA VAL A 308 9.13 -6.75 10.50
C VAL A 308 7.68 -6.94 10.09
N ARG A 309 6.78 -6.07 10.58
CA ARG A 309 5.39 -5.99 10.11
C ARG A 309 5.19 -4.75 9.24
N VAL A 310 4.73 -4.96 8.01
CA VAL A 310 4.37 -3.91 7.05
C VAL A 310 2.86 -3.93 6.78
N TYR A 311 2.28 -2.79 6.42
CA TYR A 311 0.82 -2.60 6.37
C TYR A 311 0.18 -2.83 5.00
N SER A 312 0.92 -2.55 3.93
CA SER A 312 0.42 -2.43 2.57
C SER A 312 1.52 -2.81 1.57
N THR A 313 1.32 -2.50 0.28
CA THR A 313 2.34 -2.65 -0.78
C THR A 313 2.82 -1.31 -1.35
N ASP A 314 2.54 -0.19 -0.70
CA ASP A 314 2.97 1.14 -1.18
C ASP A 314 4.49 1.37 -0.96
N CYS A 315 5.01 2.48 -1.49
CA CYS A 315 6.43 2.87 -1.40
C CYS A 315 7.42 1.75 -1.74
N ASP A 316 7.09 0.93 -2.74
CA ASP A 316 7.88 -0.23 -3.15
C ASP A 316 8.22 -1.18 -1.99
N THR A 317 7.32 -1.30 -1.00
CA THR A 317 7.51 -2.10 0.22
C THR A 317 7.95 -3.54 -0.10
N LEU A 318 7.25 -4.21 -1.02
CA LEU A 318 7.56 -5.61 -1.36
C LEU A 318 8.97 -5.78 -1.95
N PRO A 319 9.39 -5.07 -3.02
CA PRO A 319 10.75 -5.20 -3.53
C PRO A 319 11.81 -4.63 -2.57
N ASN A 320 11.62 -3.45 -1.98
CA ASN A 320 12.66 -2.79 -1.16
C ASN A 320 12.83 -3.45 0.22
N VAL A 321 11.74 -3.53 1.00
CA VAL A 321 11.77 -4.14 2.34
C VAL A 321 12.03 -5.64 2.22
N GLY A 322 11.44 -6.29 1.21
CA GLY A 322 11.67 -7.71 0.93
C GLY A 322 13.13 -8.06 0.63
N SER A 323 13.78 -7.30 -0.27
CA SER A 323 15.20 -7.53 -0.61
C SER A 323 16.11 -7.27 0.60
N ALA A 324 15.85 -6.21 1.37
CA ALA A 324 16.59 -5.92 2.59
C ALA A 324 16.41 -7.00 3.66
N CYS A 325 15.17 -7.50 3.83
CA CYS A 325 14.85 -8.59 4.75
C CYS A 325 15.60 -9.87 4.38
N ALA A 326 15.55 -10.29 3.12
CA ALA A 326 16.29 -11.43 2.61
C ALA A 326 17.82 -11.29 2.80
N ALA A 327 18.37 -10.10 2.56
CA ALA A 327 19.80 -9.83 2.72
C ALA A 327 20.28 -9.87 4.19
N HIS A 328 19.42 -9.48 5.14
CA HIS A 328 19.75 -9.38 6.56
C HIS A 328 19.15 -10.48 7.44
N GLY A 329 18.54 -11.52 6.84
CA GLY A 329 17.95 -12.65 7.57
C GLY A 329 16.70 -12.29 8.39
N VAL A 330 16.08 -11.15 8.08
CA VAL A 330 14.82 -10.69 8.70
C VAL A 330 13.64 -11.23 7.89
N ARG A 331 12.53 -11.50 8.55
CA ARG A 331 11.30 -12.06 7.97
C ARG A 331 10.18 -11.01 7.96
N MET A 332 9.10 -11.26 7.24
CA MET A 332 8.03 -10.28 7.03
C MET A 332 6.65 -10.80 7.45
N ILE A 333 5.93 -10.00 8.23
CA ILE A 333 4.47 -10.03 8.32
C ILE A 333 3.97 -9.00 7.31
N ILE A 334 3.27 -9.44 6.26
CA ILE A 334 2.78 -8.54 5.20
C ILE A 334 1.29 -8.24 5.37
N GLY A 335 0.95 -6.97 5.21
CA GLY A 335 -0.42 -6.47 5.31
C GLY A 335 -1.12 -6.28 3.95
N ILE A 336 -2.44 -6.32 3.98
CA ILE A 336 -3.32 -5.80 2.93
C ILE A 336 -4.22 -4.76 3.60
N PHE A 337 -3.93 -3.48 3.37
CA PHE A 337 -4.62 -2.38 4.05
C PHE A 337 -5.99 -2.11 3.43
N ILE A 338 -6.99 -1.82 4.27
CA ILE A 338 -8.36 -1.44 3.86
C ILE A 338 -8.61 -0.01 4.29
N ASP A 339 -8.66 0.85 3.29
CA ASP A 339 -8.40 2.28 3.38
C ASP A 339 -9.69 3.12 3.31
N ALA A 340 -10.81 2.50 2.97
CA ALA A 340 -12.14 3.10 2.95
C ALA A 340 -13.22 2.03 3.23
N PRO A 341 -14.47 2.43 3.57
CA PRO A 341 -15.60 1.52 3.69
C PRO A 341 -15.85 0.68 2.41
N GLY A 342 -15.84 -0.65 2.59
CA GLY A 342 -16.04 -1.65 1.54
C GLY A 342 -14.95 -2.72 1.52
N CYS A 343 -15.13 -3.80 2.30
CA CYS A 343 -14.18 -4.91 2.37
C CYS A 343 -14.30 -5.85 1.15
N THR A 344 -13.66 -5.52 0.03
CA THR A 344 -13.73 -6.37 -1.17
C THR A 344 -12.47 -6.28 -2.03
N ALA A 345 -12.05 -7.41 -2.61
CA ALA A 345 -10.97 -7.42 -3.61
C ALA A 345 -11.39 -6.81 -4.96
N ASN A 346 -12.62 -6.33 -5.09
CA ASN A 346 -13.04 -5.48 -6.20
C ASN A 346 -12.68 -4.00 -5.98
N ASN A 347 -12.30 -3.59 -4.76
CA ASN A 347 -11.73 -2.26 -4.51
C ASN A 347 -10.37 -2.18 -5.23
N PRO A 348 -10.11 -1.16 -6.09
CA PRO A 348 -8.85 -1.02 -6.81
C PRO A 348 -7.59 -1.02 -5.94
N THR A 349 -7.62 -0.42 -4.74
CA THR A 349 -6.43 -0.38 -3.84
C THR A 349 -6.15 -1.76 -3.26
N VAL A 350 -7.19 -2.51 -2.89
CA VAL A 350 -7.10 -3.89 -2.38
C VAL A 350 -6.71 -4.87 -3.49
N SER A 351 -7.28 -4.73 -4.68
CA SER A 351 -7.00 -5.59 -5.83
C SER A 351 -5.57 -5.41 -6.34
N GLN A 352 -5.04 -4.18 -6.31
CA GLN A 352 -3.64 -3.89 -6.61
C GLN A 352 -2.72 -4.50 -5.57
N GLN A 353 -2.98 -4.35 -4.27
CA GLN A 353 -2.17 -4.98 -3.21
C GLN A 353 -2.12 -6.52 -3.35
N ILE A 354 -3.28 -7.16 -3.58
CA ILE A 354 -3.36 -8.60 -3.85
C ILE A 354 -2.54 -8.97 -5.10
N SER A 355 -2.66 -8.21 -6.18
CA SER A 355 -1.92 -8.47 -7.43
C SER A 355 -0.41 -8.31 -7.24
N SER A 356 0.03 -7.29 -6.51
CA SER A 356 1.44 -7.05 -6.16
C SER A 356 2.01 -8.19 -5.31
N ILE A 357 1.33 -8.59 -4.22
CA ILE A 357 1.74 -9.70 -3.34
C ILE A 357 1.83 -11.01 -4.12
N LYS A 358 0.82 -11.31 -4.94
CA LYS A 358 0.78 -12.51 -5.78
C LYS A 358 1.91 -12.56 -6.81
N SER A 359 2.30 -11.42 -7.36
CA SER A 359 3.36 -11.33 -8.38
C SER A 359 4.76 -11.37 -7.76
N TRP A 360 4.92 -10.83 -6.55
CA TRP A 360 6.18 -10.81 -5.80
C TRP A 360 6.55 -12.19 -5.24
N ALA A 361 5.58 -12.90 -4.66
CA ALA A 361 5.64 -14.33 -4.32
C ALA A 361 6.88 -14.82 -3.53
N GLN A 362 7.56 -13.97 -2.77
CA GLN A 362 8.72 -14.35 -1.95
C GLN A 362 8.31 -15.05 -0.64
N TRP A 363 7.59 -16.18 -0.76
CA TRP A 363 6.96 -16.84 0.39
C TRP A 363 7.94 -17.32 1.46
N ASP A 364 9.18 -17.65 1.09
CA ASP A 364 10.21 -18.13 2.00
C ASP A 364 10.56 -17.12 3.11
N ILE A 365 10.37 -15.81 2.88
CA ILE A 365 10.61 -14.76 3.87
C ILE A 365 9.34 -14.25 4.58
N VAL A 366 8.15 -14.76 4.22
CA VAL A 366 6.88 -14.34 4.83
C VAL A 366 6.49 -15.24 6.00
N ASP A 367 6.28 -14.66 7.17
CA ASP A 367 5.79 -15.33 8.38
C ASP A 367 4.27 -15.37 8.47
N MET A 368 3.60 -14.30 8.04
CA MET A 368 2.16 -14.14 8.20
C MET A 368 1.60 -13.16 7.18
N ILE A 369 0.37 -13.40 6.72
CA ILE A 369 -0.41 -12.44 5.94
C ILE A 369 -1.55 -11.90 6.80
N VAL A 370 -1.58 -10.58 6.98
CA VAL A 370 -2.59 -9.87 7.78
C VAL A 370 -3.50 -9.12 6.82
N VAL A 371 -4.73 -9.59 6.67
CA VAL A 371 -5.75 -8.97 5.81
C VAL A 371 -6.52 -7.96 6.63
N ALA A 372 -6.44 -6.68 6.25
CA ALA A 372 -6.96 -5.52 6.98
C ALA A 372 -6.29 -5.21 8.33
N ASN A 373 -6.48 -3.98 8.79
CA ASN A 373 -5.94 -3.45 10.05
C ASN A 373 -6.99 -2.57 10.73
N GLU A 374 -7.54 -3.01 11.86
CA GLU A 374 -8.63 -2.34 12.60
C GLU A 374 -9.86 -2.00 11.75
N ALA A 375 -10.10 -2.77 10.69
CA ALA A 375 -11.13 -2.45 9.72
C ALA A 375 -12.56 -2.73 10.22
N LEU A 376 -12.74 -3.54 11.27
CA LEU A 376 -14.03 -3.68 11.96
C LEU A 376 -14.23 -2.51 12.92
N PHE A 377 -13.21 -2.18 13.72
CA PHE A 377 -13.27 -1.07 14.68
C PHE A 377 -13.55 0.27 14.00
N ASN A 378 -12.89 0.53 12.86
CA ASN A 378 -13.09 1.73 12.05
C ASN A 378 -14.34 1.65 11.14
N GLY A 379 -15.07 0.53 11.15
CA GLY A 379 -16.29 0.35 10.35
C GLY A 379 -16.06 0.27 8.84
N HIS A 380 -14.81 0.04 8.40
CA HIS A 380 -14.46 -0.12 6.99
C HIS A 380 -14.97 -1.45 6.42
N CYS A 381 -15.11 -2.48 7.26
CA CYS A 381 -15.54 -3.82 6.90
C CYS A 381 -16.67 -4.30 7.80
N GLN A 382 -17.65 -5.01 7.23
CA GLN A 382 -18.49 -5.92 8.00
C GLN A 382 -17.75 -7.26 8.23
N PRO A 383 -18.01 -7.98 9.33
CA PRO A 383 -17.30 -9.23 9.65
C PRO A 383 -17.36 -10.29 8.54
N SER A 384 -18.50 -10.41 7.85
CA SER A 384 -18.69 -11.34 6.74
C SER A 384 -17.91 -10.95 5.47
N GLU A 385 -17.80 -9.65 5.19
CA GLU A 385 -17.02 -9.13 4.05
C GLU A 385 -15.53 -9.39 4.26
N LEU A 386 -15.03 -9.10 5.47
CA LEU A 386 -13.66 -9.38 5.87
C LEU A 386 -13.35 -10.90 5.82
N ALA A 387 -14.29 -11.74 6.27
CA ALA A 387 -14.14 -13.19 6.15
C ALA A 387 -14.05 -13.68 4.69
N GLY A 388 -14.85 -13.07 3.80
CA GLY A 388 -14.78 -13.30 2.36
C GLY A 388 -13.44 -12.88 1.76
N LEU A 389 -12.95 -11.69 2.13
CA LEU A 389 -11.67 -11.16 1.65
C LEU A 389 -10.47 -12.00 2.11
N ILE A 390 -10.45 -12.46 3.37
CA ILE A 390 -9.43 -13.41 3.87
C ILE A 390 -9.44 -14.69 3.03
N SER A 391 -10.63 -15.24 2.75
CA SER A 391 -10.80 -16.45 1.96
C SER A 391 -10.33 -16.28 0.50
N GLN A 392 -10.52 -15.08 -0.07
CA GLN A 392 -10.06 -14.72 -1.41
C GLN A 392 -8.54 -14.49 -1.47
N CYS A 393 -7.93 -13.95 -0.43
CA CYS A 393 -6.47 -13.86 -0.31
C CYS A 393 -5.84 -15.26 -0.23
N LYS A 394 -6.45 -16.17 0.54
CA LYS A 394 -6.05 -17.58 0.64
C LYS A 394 -6.08 -18.33 -0.70
N SER A 395 -7.06 -18.06 -1.57
CA SER A 395 -7.11 -18.67 -2.91
C SER A 395 -6.22 -17.98 -3.94
N SER A 396 -5.83 -16.72 -3.70
CA SER A 396 -5.03 -15.93 -4.64
C SER A 396 -3.52 -16.20 -4.55
N PHE A 397 -3.00 -16.49 -3.35
CA PHE A 397 -1.55 -16.64 -3.09
C PHE A 397 -1.11 -18.12 -3.10
N SER A 398 -1.20 -18.74 -4.28
CA SER A 398 -0.71 -20.10 -4.50
C SER A 398 0.78 -20.22 -4.14
N GLY A 399 1.11 -21.18 -3.27
CA GLY A 399 2.47 -21.45 -2.80
C GLY A 399 2.77 -20.91 -1.39
N TYR A 400 2.02 -19.92 -0.90
CA TYR A 400 2.14 -19.49 0.50
C TYR A 400 1.46 -20.50 1.43
N THR A 401 2.21 -20.99 2.43
CA THR A 401 1.75 -22.05 3.36
C THR A 401 1.60 -21.58 4.80
N GLY A 402 2.02 -20.35 5.12
CA GLY A 402 1.95 -19.77 6.44
C GLY A 402 0.53 -19.38 6.89
N PRO A 403 0.39 -18.86 8.13
CA PRO A 403 -0.89 -18.39 8.66
C PRO A 403 -1.40 -17.13 7.95
N TYR A 404 -2.73 -17.02 7.90
CA TYR A 404 -3.45 -15.78 7.62
C TYR A 404 -4.23 -15.35 8.86
N THR A 405 -4.39 -14.05 9.04
CA THR A 405 -5.30 -13.47 10.03
C THR A 405 -5.84 -12.12 9.53
N THR A 406 -6.71 -11.50 10.31
CA THR A 406 -6.84 -10.03 10.35
C THR A 406 -6.24 -9.52 11.66
N THR A 407 -6.12 -8.20 11.82
CA THR A 407 -5.84 -7.58 13.11
C THR A 407 -6.89 -6.55 13.46
N ASP A 408 -7.34 -6.55 14.70
CA ASP A 408 -8.31 -5.61 15.23
C ASP A 408 -8.18 -5.54 16.76
N THR A 409 -8.86 -4.60 17.42
CA THR A 409 -8.80 -4.47 18.89
C THR A 409 -9.33 -5.73 19.59
N THR A 410 -8.81 -6.03 20.79
CA THR A 410 -9.34 -7.14 21.62
C THR A 410 -10.84 -7.02 21.89
N GLY A 411 -11.39 -5.80 21.88
CA GLY A 411 -12.82 -5.54 22.06
C GLY A 411 -13.65 -6.01 20.87
N GLU A 412 -13.22 -5.72 19.64
CA GLU A 412 -13.90 -6.19 18.42
C GLU A 412 -13.93 -7.72 18.34
N TRP A 413 -12.78 -8.37 18.59
CA TRP A 413 -12.67 -9.83 18.59
C TRP A 413 -13.60 -10.54 19.58
N GLN A 414 -14.04 -9.88 20.66
CA GLN A 414 -14.96 -10.48 21.61
C GLN A 414 -16.43 -10.50 21.16
N LYS A 415 -16.81 -9.74 20.12
CA LYS A 415 -18.19 -9.69 19.60
C LYS A 415 -18.60 -11.01 18.95
N ASP A 416 -19.82 -11.46 19.21
CA ASP A 416 -20.31 -12.76 18.70
C ASP A 416 -20.39 -12.82 17.16
N GLU A 417 -20.73 -11.72 16.51
CA GLU A 417 -20.73 -11.59 15.04
C GLU A 417 -19.32 -11.70 14.44
N VAL A 418 -18.31 -11.13 15.11
CA VAL A 418 -16.90 -11.19 14.70
C VAL A 418 -16.36 -12.60 14.87
N LYS A 419 -16.60 -13.24 16.02
CA LYS A 419 -16.25 -14.64 16.27
C LYS A 419 -16.90 -15.58 15.26
N GLY A 420 -18.21 -15.41 15.03
CA GLY A 420 -18.99 -16.23 14.10
C GLY A 420 -18.50 -16.15 12.66
N ALA A 421 -18.09 -14.97 12.19
CA ALA A 421 -17.57 -14.77 10.84
C ALA A 421 -16.09 -15.18 10.69
N LEU A 422 -15.22 -14.73 11.60
CA LEU A 422 -13.77 -14.83 11.42
C LEU A 422 -13.16 -16.14 11.91
N CYS A 423 -13.67 -16.73 13.00
CA CYS A 423 -13.04 -17.93 13.57
C CYS A 423 -13.05 -19.14 12.62
N GLY A 424 -13.87 -19.14 11.56
CA GLY A 424 -13.81 -20.15 10.50
C GLY A 424 -12.65 -19.98 9.50
N VAL A 425 -12.19 -18.74 9.27
CA VAL A 425 -11.34 -18.40 8.11
C VAL A 425 -9.92 -17.95 8.46
N VAL A 426 -9.65 -17.43 9.65
CA VAL A 426 -8.28 -17.12 10.11
C VAL A 426 -7.53 -18.38 10.55
N ASP A 427 -6.21 -18.35 10.65
CA ASP A 427 -5.39 -19.43 11.24
C ASP A 427 -5.06 -19.16 12.72
N LEU A 428 -5.06 -17.90 13.15
CA LEU A 428 -4.79 -17.41 14.52
C LEU A 428 -5.62 -16.15 14.83
N VAL A 429 -5.61 -15.67 16.07
CA VAL A 429 -6.30 -14.44 16.49
C VAL A 429 -5.30 -13.29 16.66
N GLY A 430 -5.25 -12.36 15.70
CA GLY A 430 -4.37 -11.19 15.77
C GLY A 430 -5.04 -9.99 16.45
N ILE A 431 -4.52 -9.53 17.59
CA ILE A 431 -5.07 -8.39 18.34
C ILE A 431 -4.17 -7.15 18.31
N GLN A 432 -4.80 -5.98 18.34
CA GLN A 432 -4.16 -4.69 18.64
C GLN A 432 -4.42 -4.37 20.12
N ALA A 433 -3.37 -4.11 20.90
CA ALA A 433 -3.47 -3.94 22.36
C ALA A 433 -2.50 -2.88 22.87
N HIS A 434 -2.90 -1.61 22.83
CA HIS A 434 -2.12 -0.49 23.37
C HIS A 434 -2.61 -0.13 24.78
N ALA A 435 -1.77 -0.38 25.78
CA ALA A 435 -2.09 -0.11 27.18
C ALA A 435 -2.40 1.38 27.47
N TYR A 436 -1.84 2.30 26.68
CA TYR A 436 -2.03 3.74 26.82
C TYR A 436 -3.50 4.20 26.66
N PHE A 437 -4.36 3.42 25.99
CA PHE A 437 -5.80 3.73 25.88
C PHE A 437 -6.63 3.26 27.08
N ASN A 438 -6.06 2.45 27.96
CA ASN A 438 -6.69 2.09 29.22
C ASN A 438 -6.40 3.17 30.28
N THR A 439 -7.45 3.88 30.71
CA THR A 439 -7.35 5.00 31.66
C THR A 439 -6.84 4.63 33.06
N GLU A 440 -6.72 3.34 33.37
CA GLU A 440 -6.34 2.81 34.69
C GLU A 440 -4.93 2.19 34.69
N THR A 441 -4.30 2.05 33.51
CA THR A 441 -3.01 1.38 33.35
C THR A 441 -1.88 2.40 33.30
N THR A 442 -0.95 2.32 34.26
CA THR A 442 0.30 3.10 34.19
C THR A 442 1.28 2.47 33.21
N ALA A 443 2.25 3.23 32.72
CA ALA A 443 3.25 2.76 31.76
C ALA A 443 3.97 1.46 32.22
N ALA A 444 4.38 1.38 33.48
CA ALA A 444 5.04 0.19 34.03
C ALA A 444 4.16 -1.07 34.03
N GLN A 445 2.83 -0.92 33.97
CA GLN A 445 1.86 -2.02 33.92
C GLN A 445 1.46 -2.42 32.48
N ALA A 446 2.05 -1.80 31.45
CA ALA A 446 1.68 -2.05 30.06
C ALA A 446 1.81 -3.54 29.65
N GLY A 447 2.88 -4.21 30.08
CA GLY A 447 3.08 -5.64 29.83
C GLY A 447 1.99 -6.52 30.44
N ASP A 448 1.58 -6.26 31.68
CA ASP A 448 0.55 -7.04 32.38
C ASP A 448 -0.84 -6.83 31.74
N PHE A 449 -1.15 -5.60 31.34
CA PHE A 449 -2.38 -5.30 30.58
C PHE A 449 -2.42 -6.07 29.26
N VAL A 450 -1.36 -6.00 28.47
CA VAL A 450 -1.28 -6.64 27.15
C VAL A 450 -1.26 -8.17 27.25
N LEU A 451 -0.59 -8.73 28.26
CA LEU A 451 -0.66 -10.15 28.58
C LEU A 451 -2.10 -10.59 28.88
N THR A 452 -2.88 -9.77 29.60
CA THR A 452 -4.30 -10.04 29.87
C THR A 452 -5.14 -9.98 28.57
N GLN A 453 -4.87 -9.02 27.67
CA GLN A 453 -5.53 -8.97 26.36
C GLN A 453 -5.21 -10.20 25.50
N LEU A 454 -3.95 -10.66 25.52
CA LEU A 454 -3.53 -11.88 24.83
C LEU A 454 -4.19 -13.13 25.42
N GLN A 455 -4.35 -13.22 26.75
CA GLN A 455 -5.09 -14.31 27.38
C GLN A 455 -6.56 -14.35 26.92
N ILE A 456 -7.21 -13.18 26.76
CA ILE A 456 -8.55 -13.09 26.15
C ILE A 456 -8.52 -13.61 24.71
N ALA A 457 -7.58 -13.15 23.87
CA ALA A 457 -7.47 -13.57 22.46
C ALA A 457 -7.35 -15.09 22.29
N ASN A 458 -6.59 -15.77 23.17
CA ASN A 458 -6.46 -17.23 23.19
C ASN A 458 -7.78 -17.98 23.50
N THR A 459 -8.83 -17.28 23.96
CA THR A 459 -10.17 -17.86 24.20
C THR A 459 -11.20 -17.53 23.12
N VAL A 460 -10.90 -16.55 22.24
CA VAL A 460 -11.85 -16.02 21.24
C VAL A 460 -12.23 -17.06 20.20
N CYS A 461 -11.24 -17.75 19.62
CA CYS A 461 -11.42 -18.82 18.64
C CYS A 461 -10.85 -20.14 19.19
N PRO A 462 -11.69 -21.11 19.61
CA PRO A 462 -11.21 -22.36 20.20
C PRO A 462 -10.18 -23.10 19.34
N GLY A 463 -9.04 -23.45 19.95
CA GLY A 463 -7.95 -24.17 19.28
C GLY A 463 -7.00 -23.29 18.44
N LYS A 464 -7.14 -21.97 18.48
CA LYS A 464 -6.25 -21.02 17.79
C LYS A 464 -5.49 -20.16 18.81
N GLU A 465 -4.21 -19.94 18.55
CA GLU A 465 -3.39 -19.05 19.38
C GLU A 465 -3.74 -17.57 19.12
N GLY A 466 -3.56 -16.75 20.15
CA GLY A 466 -3.53 -15.30 20.04
C GLY A 466 -2.12 -14.80 19.70
N ARG A 467 -2.05 -13.69 18.95
CA ARG A 467 -0.82 -12.89 18.74
C ARG A 467 -1.15 -11.42 18.92
N VAL A 468 -0.25 -10.66 19.52
CA VAL A 468 -0.39 -9.19 19.60
C VAL A 468 0.29 -8.61 18.38
N LEU A 469 -0.48 -8.15 17.39
CA LEU A 469 0.07 -7.63 16.14
C LEU A 469 0.38 -6.12 16.20
N GLU A 470 -0.01 -5.46 17.28
CA GLU A 470 0.38 -4.08 17.58
C GLU A 470 0.28 -3.80 19.08
N THR A 471 1.38 -3.31 19.67
CA THR A 471 1.41 -2.77 21.04
C THR A 471 2.57 -1.80 21.22
N GLY A 472 2.41 -0.80 22.08
CA GLY A 472 3.44 0.22 22.31
C GLY A 472 2.99 1.27 23.31
N TRP A 473 3.75 2.37 23.38
CA TRP A 473 3.46 3.52 24.23
C TRP A 473 4.04 4.80 23.59
N PRO A 474 3.35 5.96 23.64
CA PRO A 474 3.84 7.17 23.01
C PRO A 474 4.83 7.95 23.89
N SER A 475 5.87 8.50 23.27
CA SER A 475 6.91 9.33 23.89
C SER A 475 6.48 10.77 24.19
N ALA A 476 5.37 11.23 23.58
CA ALA A 476 4.73 12.50 23.87
C ALA A 476 3.23 12.46 23.55
N GLY A 477 2.46 13.38 24.12
CA GLY A 477 1.00 13.45 24.03
C GLY A 477 0.39 14.01 25.32
N VAL A 478 -0.90 13.77 25.52
CA VAL A 478 -1.58 14.07 26.81
C VAL A 478 -1.72 12.80 27.67
N CYS A 479 -1.98 12.95 28.97
CA CYS A 479 -2.34 11.82 29.81
C CYS A 479 -3.80 11.39 29.57
N ASN A 480 -4.01 10.09 29.41
CA ASN A 480 -5.32 9.44 29.37
C ASN A 480 -5.56 8.74 30.73
N GLY A 481 -6.08 9.48 31.70
CA GLY A 481 -6.17 8.98 33.09
C GLY A 481 -4.78 8.72 33.68
N ALA A 482 -4.53 7.48 34.13
CA ALA A 482 -3.24 7.02 34.63
C ALA A 482 -2.18 6.78 33.53
N ALA A 483 -2.60 6.69 32.26
CA ALA A 483 -1.72 6.49 31.13
C ALA A 483 -1.14 7.81 30.61
N CYS A 484 -0.01 8.25 31.15
CA CYS A 484 0.71 9.43 30.65
C CYS A 484 1.69 9.08 29.53
N ALA A 485 1.71 9.90 28.48
CA ALA A 485 2.73 9.86 27.43
C ALA A 485 4.00 10.60 27.90
N GLY A 486 5.17 10.13 27.46
CA GLY A 486 6.47 10.69 27.87
C GLY A 486 7.62 9.73 27.54
N GLU A 487 8.85 10.23 27.42
CA GLU A 487 10.02 9.39 27.10
C GLU A 487 10.33 8.37 28.21
N ALA A 488 10.23 8.78 29.48
CA ALA A 488 10.45 7.91 30.63
C ALA A 488 9.32 6.87 30.76
N GLU A 489 8.08 7.27 30.50
CA GLU A 489 6.90 6.43 30.46
C GLU A 489 7.01 5.42 29.31
N GLN A 490 7.38 5.85 28.10
CA GLN A 490 7.62 4.93 26.99
C GLN A 490 8.72 3.92 27.33
N ALA A 491 9.85 4.35 27.91
CA ALA A 491 10.90 3.43 28.33
C ALA A 491 10.40 2.38 29.36
N ALA A 492 9.61 2.81 30.36
CA ALA A 492 9.01 1.91 31.33
C ALA A 492 8.01 0.94 30.71
N ALA A 493 7.17 1.40 29.78
CA ALA A 493 6.20 0.57 29.07
C ALA A 493 6.87 -0.44 28.13
N ILE A 494 7.87 -0.01 27.34
CA ILE A 494 8.63 -0.89 26.45
C ILE A 494 9.40 -1.94 27.26
N SER A 495 9.99 -1.59 28.40
CA SER A 495 10.60 -2.57 29.31
C SER A 495 9.58 -3.58 29.86
N SER A 496 8.38 -3.12 30.24
CA SER A 496 7.30 -3.98 30.73
C SER A 496 6.78 -4.94 29.64
N LEU A 497 6.57 -4.44 28.42
CA LEU A 497 6.19 -5.24 27.25
C LEU A 497 7.27 -6.27 26.90
N LEU A 498 8.56 -5.90 26.97
CA LEU A 498 9.67 -6.82 26.73
C LEU A 498 9.68 -7.97 27.75
N GLU A 499 9.42 -7.69 29.03
CA GLU A 499 9.39 -8.71 30.08
C GLU A 499 8.22 -9.69 29.93
N LYS A 500 7.02 -9.19 29.56
CA LYS A 500 5.78 -9.98 29.62
C LYS A 500 5.37 -10.63 28.30
N VAL A 501 5.62 -9.99 27.16
CA VAL A 501 4.97 -10.35 25.88
C VAL A 501 5.87 -10.24 24.63
N ALA A 502 7.18 -10.01 24.78
CA ALA A 502 8.13 -9.93 23.65
C ALA A 502 7.99 -11.07 22.63
N ASP A 503 7.82 -12.31 23.11
CA ASP A 503 7.88 -13.50 22.26
C ASP A 503 6.69 -13.68 21.31
N VAL A 504 5.63 -12.91 21.51
CA VAL A 504 4.31 -13.07 20.90
C VAL A 504 3.72 -11.75 20.41
N SER A 505 4.49 -10.66 20.49
CA SER A 505 4.05 -9.31 20.16
C SER A 505 4.89 -8.63 19.08
N VAL A 506 4.22 -7.88 18.23
CA VAL A 506 4.80 -6.89 17.31
C VAL A 506 4.77 -5.53 18.02
N PHE A 507 5.95 -4.91 18.16
CA PHE A 507 6.07 -3.61 18.83
C PHE A 507 5.79 -2.47 17.85
N PHE A 508 5.10 -1.44 18.32
CA PHE A 508 4.65 -0.30 17.53
C PHE A 508 5.23 1.01 18.09
N SER A 509 6.02 1.78 17.34
CA SER A 509 6.57 1.56 15.99
C SER A 509 8.11 1.67 15.99
N LEU A 510 8.80 1.35 14.89
CA LEU A 510 10.25 1.57 14.82
C LEU A 510 10.62 3.05 15.00
N THR A 511 9.99 3.93 14.22
CA THR A 511 10.23 5.39 14.20
C THR A 511 8.92 6.16 14.37
N ASP A 512 9.04 7.42 14.78
CA ASP A 512 7.91 8.33 14.89
C ASP A 512 7.31 8.65 13.51
N ASP A 513 6.04 8.30 13.31
CA ASP A 513 5.26 8.61 12.10
C ASP A 513 4.85 10.10 12.08
N LYS A 514 5.81 11.01 11.90
CA LYS A 514 5.58 12.48 11.89
C LYS A 514 4.61 12.97 10.79
N TRP A 515 4.31 12.12 9.81
CA TRP A 515 3.32 12.35 8.76
C TRP A 515 1.86 12.12 9.20
N LYS A 516 1.62 11.45 10.34
CA LYS A 516 0.27 11.30 10.93
C LYS A 516 -0.28 12.62 11.45
N SER A 517 -1.60 12.72 11.60
CA SER A 517 -2.24 13.91 12.15
C SER A 517 -1.81 14.19 13.59
N ALA A 518 -1.29 15.39 13.86
CA ALA A 518 -1.08 15.89 15.22
C ALA A 518 -2.39 16.33 15.91
N ASP A 519 -3.47 16.56 15.13
CA ASP A 519 -4.75 17.04 15.63
C ASP A 519 -5.66 15.88 16.05
N THR A 520 -5.22 15.18 17.09
CA THR A 520 -5.95 14.09 17.76
C THR A 520 -6.10 14.39 19.24
N ASP A 521 -7.11 13.83 19.90
CA ASP A 521 -7.37 14.09 21.32
C ASP A 521 -6.19 13.66 22.22
N CYS A 522 -5.47 12.60 21.83
CA CYS A 522 -4.28 12.14 22.55
C CYS A 522 -3.01 12.97 22.25
N LYS A 523 -2.95 13.66 21.10
CA LYS A 523 -1.75 14.34 20.55
C LYS A 523 -0.50 13.46 20.47
N CYS A 524 -0.70 12.17 20.27
CA CYS A 524 0.29 11.11 20.47
C CYS A 524 0.67 10.37 19.18
N GLU A 525 -0.12 10.49 18.11
CA GLU A 525 0.04 9.73 16.86
C GLU A 525 1.39 9.91 16.17
N GLN A 526 2.02 11.06 16.35
CA GLN A 526 3.36 11.35 15.81
C GLN A 526 4.51 10.85 16.72
N HIS A 527 4.24 10.10 17.79
CA HIS A 527 5.17 9.87 18.90
C HIS A 527 5.29 8.41 19.36
N TRP A 528 4.93 7.44 18.52
CA TRP A 528 4.96 6.01 18.86
C TRP A 528 6.31 5.31 18.59
N GLY A 529 7.29 5.99 18.01
CA GLY A 529 8.60 5.43 17.71
C GLY A 529 9.33 4.99 18.97
N CYS A 530 9.64 3.70 19.07
CA CYS A 530 10.24 3.08 20.26
C CYS A 530 11.69 2.61 20.05
N SER A 531 12.31 2.90 18.90
CA SER A 531 13.71 2.57 18.61
C SER A 531 14.68 3.03 19.71
N SER A 532 14.54 4.27 20.20
CA SER A 532 15.34 4.78 21.32
C SER A 532 15.17 3.93 22.60
N ALA A 533 13.93 3.64 22.99
CA ALA A 533 13.61 2.79 24.16
C ALA A 533 14.11 1.34 24.00
N LEU A 534 14.18 0.83 22.76
CA LEU A 534 14.78 -0.46 22.43
C LEU A 534 16.31 -0.41 22.28
N GLY A 535 16.95 0.76 22.32
CA GLY A 535 18.39 0.92 22.08
C GLY A 535 18.81 0.57 20.64
N LEU A 536 17.94 0.81 19.66
CA LEU A 536 18.26 0.81 18.24
C LEU A 536 19.02 2.09 17.86
N SER A 537 19.98 1.97 16.96
CA SER A 537 20.78 3.10 16.44
C SER A 537 21.15 2.85 14.98
N GLY A 538 21.51 3.90 14.24
CA GLY A 538 21.84 3.79 12.81
C GLY A 538 20.64 3.67 11.87
N LEU A 539 19.46 4.15 12.30
CA LEU A 539 18.28 4.28 11.45
C LEU A 539 18.38 5.49 10.52
N SER A 540 17.82 5.37 9.32
CA SER A 540 17.59 6.50 8.42
C SER A 540 16.30 7.21 8.85
N LEU A 541 16.42 8.37 9.51
CA LEU A 541 15.28 9.20 9.92
C LEU A 541 14.82 10.16 8.82
#